data_AF-A0A2S7BEL1-F1
#
_entry.id   AF-A0A2S7BEL1-F1
#
_cell.length_a   1.000
_cell.length_b   1.000
_cell.length_c   1.000
_cell.angle_alpha   90.00
_cell.angle_beta   90.00
_cell.angle_gamma   90.00
#
_symmetry.space_group_name_H-M   'P 1'
#
loop_
_entity.id
_entity.type
_entity.pdbx_description
1 polymer ?
#
loop_
_entity_poly.entity_id
_entity_poly.type
_entity_poly.pdbx_seq_one_letter_code
_entity_poly.pdbx_strand_id
1 'polypeptide(L)'
;MYRDEVVTPSLDTLERRIEKMENSDDSAESTFGADIYADLHHSTVEGFLLTTQSMHERSLRGLMLAMARHKKWTTDAQKKIKVADWSKGSKGVPTLFEDLFDTPIQSFGDQTDLLVLRLFGNVLRHGDGPSAEELHDLCPSLWSQWLPPGTVLEVAGVQIRVPKDALPHPLFENITLPRSLLDQMISAVVGFWEDIEFVRCNSFTNTNSRIQANLAELTLKRESRSESRAWNPG
;
A
#
# COMPACT_ATOMS: atom_id res chain seq x y z
N MET A 1 8.85 -14.45 3.33
CA MET A 1 8.24 -15.36 2.34
C MET A 1 7.68 -14.59 1.14
N TYR A 2 6.50 -13.95 1.18
CA TYR A 2 5.96 -13.24 -0.01
C TYR A 2 6.90 -12.15 -0.55
N ARG A 3 7.40 -11.25 0.32
CA ARG A 3 8.35 -10.20 -0.08
C ARG A 3 9.65 -10.76 -0.64
N ASP A 4 10.29 -11.64 0.12
CA ASP A 4 11.68 -12.05 -0.12
C ASP A 4 11.81 -13.16 -1.16
N GLU A 5 10.77 -13.99 -1.34
CA GLU A 5 10.79 -15.15 -2.23
C GLU A 5 10.01 -14.92 -3.53
N VAL A 6 9.09 -13.94 -3.56
CA VAL A 6 8.27 -13.66 -4.74
C VAL A 6 8.53 -12.26 -5.28
N VAL A 7 8.26 -11.23 -4.47
CA VAL A 7 8.31 -9.83 -4.95
C VAL A 7 9.72 -9.43 -5.34
N THR A 8 10.68 -9.55 -4.41
CA THR A 8 12.08 -9.14 -4.59
C THR A 8 12.72 -9.85 -5.79
N PRO A 9 12.71 -11.19 -5.90
CA PRO A 9 13.35 -11.86 -7.02
C PRO A 9 12.71 -11.52 -8.38
N SER A 10 11.40 -11.26 -8.40
CA SER A 10 10.69 -10.90 -9.64
C SER A 10 11.11 -9.51 -10.13
N LEU A 11 11.14 -8.52 -9.23
CA LEU A 11 11.58 -7.16 -9.56
C LEU A 11 13.07 -7.12 -9.92
N ASP A 12 13.93 -7.80 -9.15
CA ASP A 12 15.38 -7.87 -9.43
C ASP A 12 15.65 -8.46 -10.83
N THR A 13 14.81 -9.39 -11.30
CA THR A 13 14.95 -9.99 -12.62
C THR A 13 14.56 -9.02 -13.72
N LEU A 14 13.50 -8.22 -13.53
CA LEU A 14 13.07 -7.20 -14.47
C LEU A 14 14.05 -6.03 -14.52
N GLU A 15 14.48 -5.52 -13.37
CA GLU A 15 15.47 -4.45 -13.24
C GLU A 15 16.78 -4.81 -13.97
N ARG A 16 17.34 -6.01 -13.70
CA ARG A 16 18.54 -6.49 -14.41
C ARG A 16 18.34 -6.60 -15.92
N ARG A 17 17.11 -6.87 -16.37
CA ARG A 17 16.79 -6.99 -17.79
C ARG A 17 16.68 -5.61 -18.45
N ILE A 18 16.08 -4.64 -17.77
CA ILE A 18 16.04 -3.23 -18.18
C ILE A 18 17.48 -2.72 -18.34
N GLU A 19 18.30 -2.85 -17.29
CA GLU A 19 19.71 -2.43 -17.31
C GLU A 19 20.49 -3.06 -18.47
N LYS A 20 20.25 -4.36 -18.75
CA LYS A 20 20.91 -5.04 -19.87
C LYS A 20 20.50 -4.47 -21.23
N MET A 21 19.22 -4.11 -21.40
CA MET A 21 18.70 -3.57 -22.65
C MET A 21 19.20 -2.16 -22.89
N GLU A 22 19.14 -1.29 -21.87
CA GLU A 22 19.63 0.09 -21.95
C GLU A 22 21.10 0.16 -22.37
N ASN A 23 21.91 -0.80 -21.89
CA ASN A 23 23.34 -0.90 -22.18
C ASN A 23 23.67 -1.80 -23.38
N SER A 24 22.69 -2.20 -24.20
CA SER A 24 22.94 -3.03 -25.38
C SER A 24 23.58 -2.22 -26.52
N ASP A 25 24.54 -2.82 -27.22
CA ASP A 25 25.10 -2.27 -28.45
C ASP A 25 24.11 -2.34 -29.64
N ASP A 26 23.03 -3.12 -29.49
CA ASP A 26 21.94 -3.17 -30.47
C ASP A 26 20.97 -2.00 -30.26
N SER A 27 20.88 -1.12 -31.26
CA SER A 27 20.04 0.07 -31.20
C SER A 27 18.55 -0.22 -31.02
N ALA A 28 18.04 -1.36 -31.51
CA ALA A 28 16.64 -1.74 -31.33
C ALA A 28 16.38 -2.21 -29.90
N GLU A 29 17.32 -2.97 -29.32
CA GLU A 29 17.25 -3.38 -27.90
C GLU A 29 17.35 -2.18 -26.94
N SER A 30 18.30 -1.26 -27.19
CA SER A 30 18.49 -0.06 -26.36
C SER A 30 17.34 0.94 -26.48
N THR A 31 16.74 1.09 -27.67
CA THR A 31 15.65 2.06 -27.89
C THR A 31 14.27 1.52 -27.50
N PHE A 32 13.94 0.27 -27.83
CA PHE A 32 12.59 -0.27 -27.63
C PHE A 32 12.52 -1.36 -26.56
N GLY A 33 13.60 -2.11 -26.36
CA GLY A 33 13.64 -3.19 -25.38
C GLY A 33 13.50 -2.67 -23.96
N ALA A 34 14.22 -1.58 -23.63
CA ALA A 34 14.15 -0.96 -22.31
C ALA A 34 12.73 -0.52 -21.95
N ASP A 35 12.04 0.20 -22.85
CA ASP A 35 10.67 0.68 -22.63
C ASP A 35 9.68 -0.46 -22.37
N ILE A 36 9.73 -1.54 -23.16
CA ILE A 36 8.84 -2.70 -22.98
C ILE A 36 9.04 -3.34 -21.60
N TYR A 37 10.30 -3.47 -21.15
CA TYR A 37 10.57 -4.03 -19.83
C TYR A 37 10.24 -3.04 -18.70
N ALA A 38 10.35 -1.74 -18.93
CA ALA A 38 9.92 -0.70 -17.99
C ALA A 38 8.39 -0.74 -17.78
N ASP A 39 7.61 -0.87 -18.86
CA ASP A 39 6.15 -1.06 -18.79
C ASP A 39 5.79 -2.34 -18.03
N LEU A 40 6.49 -3.45 -18.34
CA LEU A 40 6.29 -4.72 -17.63
C LEU A 40 6.64 -4.62 -16.15
N HIS A 41 7.72 -3.90 -15.81
CA HIS A 41 8.10 -3.61 -14.43
C HIS A 41 7.01 -2.80 -13.73
N HIS A 42 6.50 -1.75 -14.36
CA HIS A 42 5.43 -0.93 -13.83
C HIS A 42 4.18 -1.77 -13.51
N SER A 43 3.67 -2.53 -14.49
CA SER A 43 2.51 -3.42 -14.29
C SER A 43 2.77 -4.53 -13.25
N THR A 44 4.02 -4.96 -13.09
CA THR A 44 4.38 -5.94 -12.05
C THR A 44 4.27 -5.33 -10.65
N VAL A 45 4.74 -4.09 -10.47
CA VAL A 45 4.58 -3.35 -9.20
C VAL A 45 3.11 -3.12 -8.87
N GLU A 46 2.30 -2.71 -9.85
CA GLU A 46 0.84 -2.58 -9.71
C GLU A 46 0.20 -3.90 -9.25
N GLY A 47 0.53 -5.01 -9.92
CA GLY A 47 0.04 -6.33 -9.57
C GLY A 47 0.40 -6.75 -8.14
N PHE A 48 1.62 -6.44 -7.69
CA PHE A 48 2.05 -6.73 -6.32
C PHE A 48 1.41 -5.81 -5.28
N LEU A 49 1.16 -4.53 -5.58
CA LEU A 49 0.39 -3.63 -4.71
C LEU A 49 -1.03 -4.16 -4.51
N LEU A 50 -1.71 -4.50 -5.60
CA LEU A 50 -3.07 -5.06 -5.57
C LEU A 50 -3.13 -6.38 -4.80
N THR A 51 -2.14 -7.25 -4.99
CA THR A 51 -2.03 -8.52 -4.28
C THR A 51 -1.82 -8.31 -2.79
N THR A 52 -0.91 -7.40 -2.40
CA THR A 52 -0.64 -7.04 -1.01
C THR A 52 -1.90 -6.51 -0.32
N GLN A 53 -2.62 -5.59 -0.96
CA GLN A 53 -3.89 -5.06 -0.47
C GLN A 53 -4.93 -6.17 -0.29
N SER A 54 -5.09 -7.03 -1.30
CA SER A 54 -6.07 -8.12 -1.29
C SER A 54 -5.78 -9.15 -0.19
N MET A 55 -4.51 -9.49 0.02
CA MET A 55 -4.07 -10.41 1.08
C MET A 55 -4.34 -9.83 2.47
N HIS A 56 -4.02 -8.56 2.67
CA HIS A 56 -4.29 -7.85 3.93
C HIS A 56 -5.80 -7.83 4.22
N GLU A 57 -6.62 -7.39 3.27
CA GLU A 57 -8.07 -7.28 3.45
C GLU A 57 -8.73 -8.63 3.72
N ARG A 58 -8.37 -9.67 2.96
CA ARG A 58 -8.90 -11.03 3.18
C ARG A 58 -8.53 -11.56 4.57
N SER A 59 -7.30 -11.33 5.01
CA SER A 59 -6.81 -11.79 6.31
C SER A 59 -7.48 -11.02 7.46
N LEU A 60 -7.64 -9.70 7.31
CA LEU A 60 -8.38 -8.85 8.25
C LEU A 60 -9.83 -9.31 8.42
N ARG A 61 -10.55 -9.50 7.30
CA ARG A 61 -11.92 -10.01 7.34
C ARG A 61 -11.98 -11.41 7.94
N GLY A 62 -10.98 -12.26 7.68
CA GLY A 62 -10.83 -13.57 8.31
C GLY A 62 -10.73 -13.50 9.82
N LEU A 63 -9.86 -12.62 10.34
CA LEU A 63 -9.70 -12.35 11.77
C LEU A 63 -11.03 -11.84 12.39
N MET A 64 -11.66 -10.84 11.77
CA MET A 64 -12.94 -10.28 12.23
C MET A 64 -14.04 -11.35 12.28
N LEU A 65 -14.14 -12.21 11.26
CA LEU A 65 -15.11 -13.30 11.24
C LEU A 65 -14.84 -14.33 12.34
N ALA A 66 -13.58 -14.66 12.61
CA ALA A 66 -13.22 -15.55 13.70
C ALA A 66 -13.63 -14.97 15.06
N MET A 67 -13.37 -13.67 15.29
CA MET A 67 -13.76 -12.98 16.51
C MET A 67 -15.27 -12.85 16.66
N ALA A 68 -16.00 -12.57 15.56
CA ALA A 68 -17.45 -12.50 15.56
C ALA A 68 -18.09 -13.84 15.95
N ARG A 69 -17.52 -14.96 15.48
CA ARG A 69 -17.95 -16.31 15.91
C ARG A 69 -17.67 -16.55 17.38
N HIS A 70 -16.50 -16.14 17.87
CA HIS A 70 -16.14 -16.25 19.29
C HIS A 70 -17.10 -15.44 20.20
N LYS A 71 -17.44 -14.19 19.81
CA LYS A 71 -18.44 -13.34 20.47
C LYS A 71 -19.90 -13.76 20.18
N LYS A 72 -20.14 -14.89 19.48
CA LYS A 72 -21.47 -15.44 19.14
C LYS A 72 -22.39 -14.44 18.40
N TRP A 73 -21.83 -13.59 17.55
CA TRP A 73 -22.61 -12.72 16.68
C TRP A 73 -23.48 -13.54 15.73
N THR A 74 -24.66 -13.01 15.39
CA THR A 74 -25.59 -13.68 14.46
C THR A 74 -24.98 -13.85 13.07
N THR A 75 -25.47 -14.84 12.33
CA THR A 75 -25.03 -15.09 10.95
C THR A 75 -25.18 -13.85 10.06
N ASP A 76 -26.25 -13.07 10.26
CA ASP A 76 -26.46 -11.84 9.48
C ASP A 76 -25.48 -10.73 9.86
N ALA A 77 -25.11 -10.60 11.14
CA ALA A 77 -24.03 -9.70 11.55
C ALA A 77 -22.68 -10.13 10.95
N GLN A 78 -22.39 -11.43 10.91
CA GLN A 78 -21.18 -11.96 10.26
C GLN A 78 -21.16 -11.70 8.74
N LYS A 79 -22.30 -11.75 8.05
CA LYS A 79 -22.39 -11.40 6.62
C LYS A 79 -21.98 -9.95 6.37
N LYS A 80 -22.31 -9.02 7.28
CA LYS A 80 -21.92 -7.60 7.14
C LYS A 80 -20.40 -7.44 7.06
N ILE A 81 -19.63 -8.20 7.84
CA ILE A 81 -18.15 -8.18 7.80
C ILE A 81 -17.60 -8.51 6.42
N LYS A 82 -18.30 -9.33 5.61
CA LYS A 82 -17.82 -9.72 4.28
C LYS A 82 -18.00 -8.63 3.23
N VAL A 83 -18.99 -7.76 3.40
CA VAL A 83 -19.42 -6.76 2.40
C VAL A 83 -19.22 -5.32 2.86
N ALA A 84 -18.83 -5.12 4.12
CA ALA A 84 -18.56 -3.81 4.69
C ALA A 84 -17.49 -3.07 3.88
N ASP A 85 -17.77 -1.82 3.54
CA ASP A 85 -16.79 -0.90 2.97
C ASP A 85 -15.91 -0.31 4.09
N TRP A 86 -14.99 0.56 3.70
CA TRP A 86 -14.11 1.26 4.62
C TRP A 86 -14.66 2.62 5.09
N SER A 87 -15.97 2.86 4.94
CA SER A 87 -16.59 4.10 5.41
C SER A 87 -16.54 4.20 6.94
N LYS A 88 -16.67 5.42 7.46
CA LYS A 88 -16.76 5.69 8.91
C LYS A 88 -18.17 5.47 9.49
N GLY A 89 -19.11 4.97 8.67
CA GLY A 89 -20.48 4.71 9.12
C GLY A 89 -20.57 3.45 9.99
N SER A 90 -21.70 3.26 10.66
CA SER A 90 -21.96 2.13 11.58
C SER A 90 -21.92 0.73 10.94
N LYS A 91 -21.70 0.65 9.62
CA LYS A 91 -21.57 -0.59 8.85
C LYS A 91 -20.18 -0.78 8.23
N GLY A 92 -19.28 0.18 8.41
CA GLY A 92 -17.93 0.13 7.86
C GLY A 92 -17.00 -0.78 8.66
N VAL A 93 -15.93 -1.21 8.01
CA VAL A 93 -14.88 -2.05 8.61
C VAL A 93 -14.34 -1.46 9.93
N PRO A 94 -14.02 -0.15 10.05
CA PRO A 94 -13.50 0.40 11.30
C PRO A 94 -14.44 0.22 12.50
N THR A 95 -15.73 0.54 12.33
CA THR A 95 -16.72 0.40 13.42
C THR A 95 -16.95 -1.06 13.76
N LEU A 96 -17.11 -1.94 12.76
CA LEU A 96 -17.28 -3.37 13.01
C LEU A 96 -16.05 -3.97 13.69
N PHE A 97 -14.85 -3.48 13.38
CA PHE A 97 -13.62 -3.92 14.04
C PHE A 97 -13.63 -3.48 15.51
N GLU A 98 -13.95 -2.23 15.79
CA GLU A 98 -14.03 -1.71 17.15
C GLU A 98 -15.04 -2.48 18.01
N ASP A 99 -16.24 -2.78 17.47
CA ASP A 99 -17.25 -3.60 18.16
C ASP A 99 -16.75 -5.03 18.49
N LEU A 100 -15.85 -5.57 17.67
CA LEU A 100 -15.30 -6.92 17.82
C LEU A 100 -14.12 -6.98 18.76
N PHE A 101 -13.23 -5.99 18.70
CA PHE A 101 -11.95 -5.98 19.42
C PHE A 101 -11.90 -5.00 20.59
N ASP A 102 -12.97 -4.24 20.82
CA ASP A 102 -13.10 -3.22 21.86
C ASP A 102 -11.95 -2.18 21.78
N THR A 103 -11.44 -1.94 20.57
CA THR A 103 -10.32 -1.04 20.27
C THR A 103 -10.40 -0.61 18.80
N PRO A 104 -10.17 0.67 18.47
CA PRO A 104 -10.22 1.14 17.09
C PRO A 104 -9.10 0.53 16.25
N ILE A 105 -9.42 0.15 15.00
CA ILE A 105 -8.46 -0.43 14.05
C ILE A 105 -7.25 0.49 13.80
N GLN A 106 -7.43 1.79 14.04
CA GLN A 106 -6.40 2.81 13.92
C GLN A 106 -5.25 2.66 14.94
N SER A 107 -5.42 1.81 15.95
CA SER A 107 -4.38 1.53 16.96
C SER A 107 -3.29 0.56 16.46
N PHE A 108 -3.44 0.00 15.26
CA PHE A 108 -2.61 -1.06 14.71
C PHE A 108 -1.95 -0.63 13.40
N GLY A 109 -0.63 -0.76 13.30
CA GLY A 109 0.13 -0.39 12.10
C GLY A 109 0.14 1.11 11.83
N ASP A 110 0.74 1.49 10.70
CA ASP A 110 0.76 2.87 10.22
C ASP A 110 -0.50 3.16 9.39
N GLN A 111 -1.38 4.01 9.92
CA GLN A 111 -2.67 4.28 9.28
C GLN A 111 -2.55 5.09 7.99
N THR A 112 -1.49 5.89 7.84
CA THR A 112 -1.26 6.65 6.61
C THR A 112 -0.86 5.68 5.50
N ASP A 113 0.10 4.78 5.75
CA ASP A 113 0.52 3.81 4.74
C ASP A 113 -0.60 2.80 4.42
N LEU A 114 -1.37 2.34 5.42
CA LEU A 114 -2.52 1.45 5.19
C LEU A 114 -3.65 2.13 4.43
N LEU A 115 -3.82 3.45 4.57
CA LEU A 115 -4.74 4.23 3.74
C LEU A 115 -4.24 4.30 2.31
N VAL A 116 -2.96 4.63 2.09
CA VAL A 116 -2.34 4.65 0.75
C VAL A 116 -2.50 3.31 0.04
N LEU A 117 -2.20 2.20 0.71
CA LEU A 117 -2.38 0.85 0.15
C LEU A 117 -3.84 0.58 -0.26
N ARG A 118 -4.79 1.06 0.53
CA ARG A 118 -6.23 0.89 0.25
C ARG A 118 -6.66 1.72 -0.96
N LEU A 119 -6.19 2.96 -1.06
CA LEU A 119 -6.44 3.82 -2.22
C LEU A 119 -5.87 3.16 -3.48
N PHE A 120 -4.65 2.65 -3.44
CA PHE A 120 -4.10 1.85 -4.53
C PHE A 120 -4.99 0.66 -4.90
N GLY A 121 -5.49 -0.10 -3.93
CA GLY A 121 -6.41 -1.21 -4.20
C GLY A 121 -7.68 -0.78 -4.95
N ASN A 122 -8.19 0.44 -4.72
CA ASN A 122 -9.34 0.96 -5.45
C ASN A 122 -8.94 1.44 -6.85
N VAL A 123 -7.90 2.26 -6.93
CA VAL A 123 -7.45 2.90 -8.18
C VAL A 123 -6.96 1.85 -9.18
N LEU A 124 -6.19 0.85 -8.75
CA LEU A 124 -5.73 -0.25 -9.62
C LEU A 124 -6.86 -1.11 -10.18
N ARG A 125 -8.05 -1.11 -9.55
CA ARG A 125 -9.22 -1.87 -10.03
C ARG A 125 -10.16 -1.05 -10.89
N HIS A 126 -10.22 0.26 -10.67
CA HIS A 126 -11.28 1.11 -11.19
C HIS A 126 -10.77 2.29 -12.04
N GLY A 127 -9.46 2.55 -12.02
CA GLY A 127 -8.85 3.70 -12.68
C GLY A 127 -9.13 5.01 -11.94
N ASP A 128 -9.19 6.09 -12.71
CA ASP A 128 -9.41 7.45 -12.22
C ASP A 128 -10.77 7.62 -11.51
N GLY A 129 -10.79 8.48 -10.50
CA GLY A 129 -11.96 8.80 -9.69
C GLY A 129 -11.56 9.33 -8.32
N PRO A 130 -12.50 9.38 -7.35
CA PRO A 130 -12.24 10.00 -6.04
C PRO A 130 -11.04 9.40 -5.29
N SER A 131 -10.78 8.09 -5.43
CA SER A 131 -9.60 7.47 -4.81
C SER A 131 -8.29 7.85 -5.49
N ALA A 132 -8.29 8.16 -6.79
CA ALA A 132 -7.09 8.63 -7.50
C ALA A 132 -6.79 10.09 -7.12
N GLU A 133 -7.84 10.91 -6.99
CA GLU A 133 -7.74 12.29 -6.51
C GLU A 133 -7.18 12.33 -5.08
N GLU A 134 -7.75 11.53 -4.16
CA GLU A 134 -7.27 11.42 -2.77
C GLU A 134 -5.84 10.88 -2.70
N LEU A 135 -5.48 9.93 -3.58
CA LEU A 135 -4.12 9.41 -3.67
C LEU A 135 -3.13 10.48 -4.12
N HIS A 136 -3.51 11.32 -5.11
CA HIS A 136 -2.70 12.45 -5.54
C HIS A 136 -2.51 13.49 -4.43
N ASP A 137 -3.58 13.80 -3.68
CA ASP A 137 -3.49 14.74 -2.56
C ASP A 137 -2.53 14.26 -1.45
N LEU A 138 -2.52 12.95 -1.19
CA LEU A 138 -1.65 12.34 -0.19
C LEU A 138 -0.21 12.12 -0.68
N CYS A 139 -0.05 11.82 -1.96
CA CYS A 139 1.21 11.33 -2.52
C CYS A 139 1.56 12.05 -3.84
N PRO A 140 1.64 13.39 -3.87
CA PRO A 140 1.82 14.14 -5.11
C PRO A 140 3.17 13.83 -5.79
N SER A 141 4.17 13.42 -5.00
CA SER A 141 5.49 13.02 -5.47
C SER A 141 5.48 11.83 -6.44
N LEU A 142 4.40 11.03 -6.46
CA LEU A 142 4.23 9.93 -7.41
C LEU A 142 3.94 10.44 -8.83
N TRP A 143 3.56 11.70 -9.01
CA TRP A 143 3.40 12.34 -10.32
C TRP A 143 4.45 13.41 -10.55
N SER A 144 5.72 13.01 -10.49
CA SER A 144 6.88 13.92 -10.57
C SER A 144 6.92 14.82 -11.82
N GLN A 145 6.28 14.41 -12.91
CA GLN A 145 6.22 15.16 -14.18
C GLN A 145 4.95 16.00 -14.34
N TRP A 146 4.00 15.91 -13.41
CA TRP A 146 2.75 16.64 -13.50
C TRP A 146 2.89 18.06 -12.95
N LEU A 147 2.17 19.00 -13.59
CA LEU A 147 2.15 20.40 -13.21
C LEU A 147 0.70 20.85 -13.01
N PRO A 148 0.38 21.57 -11.92
CA PRO A 148 -0.98 22.01 -11.67
C PRO A 148 -1.47 23.03 -12.71
N PRO A 149 -2.80 23.10 -12.95
CA PRO A 149 -3.39 24.07 -13.86
C PRO A 149 -2.95 25.51 -13.56
N GLY A 150 -2.58 26.26 -14.59
CA GLY A 150 -2.09 27.63 -14.45
C GLY A 150 -0.61 27.78 -14.08
N THR A 151 0.13 26.67 -13.93
CA THR A 151 1.60 26.72 -13.78
C THR A 151 2.24 27.37 -14.99
N VAL A 152 3.25 28.20 -14.75
CA VAL A 152 4.07 28.83 -15.80
C VAL A 152 5.53 28.46 -15.54
N LEU A 153 6.16 27.81 -16.52
CA LEU A 153 7.57 27.45 -16.50
C LEU A 153 8.32 28.27 -17.55
N GLU A 154 9.50 28.79 -17.20
CA GLU A 154 10.44 29.33 -18.18
C GLU A 154 11.54 28.31 -18.45
N VAL A 155 11.61 27.80 -19.68
CA VAL A 155 12.63 26.83 -20.10
C VAL A 155 13.32 27.37 -21.35
N ALA A 156 14.63 27.61 -21.25
CA ALA A 156 15.46 28.12 -22.35
C ALA A 156 14.89 29.39 -23.04
N GLY A 157 14.28 30.29 -22.26
CA GLY A 157 13.68 31.53 -22.77
C GLY A 157 12.28 31.36 -23.37
N VAL A 158 11.67 30.17 -23.28
CA VAL A 158 10.29 29.90 -23.70
C VAL A 158 9.40 29.75 -22.47
N GLN A 159 8.26 30.45 -22.47
CA GLN A 159 7.22 30.29 -21.44
C GLN A 159 6.28 29.15 -21.82
N ILE A 160 6.28 28.09 -21.01
CA ILE A 160 5.32 26.99 -21.07
C ILE A 160 4.25 27.27 -20.02
N ARG A 161 2.99 27.40 -20.45
CA ARG A 161 1.86 27.60 -19.55
C ARG A 161 0.92 26.40 -19.59
N VAL A 162 0.64 25.83 -18.43
CA VAL A 162 -0.41 24.83 -18.29
C VAL A 162 -1.77 25.55 -18.37
N PRO A 163 -2.70 25.10 -19.24
CA PRO A 163 -4.04 25.69 -19.32
C PRO A 163 -4.75 25.74 -17.96
N LYS A 164 -5.53 26.78 -17.71
CA LYS A 164 -6.27 26.94 -16.43
C LYS A 164 -7.45 25.99 -16.30
N ASP A 165 -7.94 25.50 -17.42
CA ASP A 165 -9.01 24.53 -17.59
C ASP A 165 -8.50 23.09 -17.70
N ALA A 166 -7.20 22.86 -17.48
CA ALA A 166 -6.64 21.52 -17.36
C ALA A 166 -7.20 20.79 -16.12
N LEU A 167 -7.05 19.46 -16.11
CA LEU A 167 -7.52 18.62 -15.01
C LEU A 167 -6.85 19.02 -13.68
N PRO A 168 -7.61 19.11 -12.58
CA PRO A 168 -7.06 19.49 -11.27
C PRO A 168 -6.15 18.42 -10.64
N HIS A 169 -6.29 17.17 -11.07
CA HIS A 169 -5.45 16.04 -10.67
C HIS A 169 -4.87 15.35 -11.91
N PRO A 170 -3.67 14.75 -11.82
CA PRO A 170 -3.11 13.93 -12.88
C PRO A 170 -3.94 12.68 -13.12
N LEU A 171 -3.89 12.17 -14.35
CA LEU A 171 -4.41 10.83 -14.65
C LEU A 171 -3.54 9.76 -13.98
N PHE A 172 -4.17 8.70 -13.48
CA PHE A 172 -3.49 7.60 -12.84
C PHE A 172 -2.47 6.92 -13.76
N GLU A 173 -2.75 6.83 -15.07
CA GLU A 173 -1.81 6.24 -16.05
C GLU A 173 -0.43 6.91 -16.08
N ASN A 174 -0.31 8.15 -15.58
CA ASN A 174 0.95 8.90 -15.55
C ASN A 174 1.70 8.77 -14.20
N ILE A 175 1.26 7.87 -13.33
CA ILE A 175 1.87 7.67 -12.02
C ILE A 175 3.26 7.02 -12.15
N THR A 176 4.17 7.38 -11.27
CA THR A 176 5.45 6.70 -11.08
C THR A 176 5.39 5.86 -9.81
N LEU A 177 5.63 4.56 -9.93
CA LEU A 177 5.59 3.62 -8.81
C LEU A 177 7.01 3.14 -8.45
N PRO A 178 7.72 3.81 -7.53
CA PRO A 178 9.03 3.35 -7.10
C PRO A 178 8.91 2.04 -6.32
N ARG A 179 9.88 1.14 -6.45
CA ARG A 179 9.94 -0.11 -5.67
C ARG A 179 9.83 0.12 -4.15
N SER A 180 10.42 1.20 -3.66
CA SER A 180 10.38 1.57 -2.25
C SER A 180 8.96 1.80 -1.72
N LEU A 181 8.03 2.27 -2.56
CA LEU A 181 6.62 2.38 -2.21
C LEU A 181 6.02 1.00 -1.93
N LEU A 182 6.24 0.02 -2.83
CA LEU A 182 5.75 -1.35 -2.63
C LEU A 182 6.33 -1.98 -1.37
N ASP A 183 7.65 -1.82 -1.14
CA ASP A 183 8.31 -2.28 0.09
C ASP A 183 7.69 -1.65 1.34
N GLN A 184 7.37 -0.35 1.30
CA GLN A 184 6.70 0.34 2.41
C GLN A 184 5.29 -0.22 2.64
N MET A 185 4.51 -0.46 1.59
CA MET A 185 3.16 -1.00 1.71
C MET A 185 3.14 -2.42 2.27
N ILE A 186 4.08 -3.27 1.86
CA ILE A 186 4.25 -4.61 2.44
C ILE A 186 4.63 -4.49 3.91
N SER A 187 5.57 -3.59 4.24
CA SER A 187 6.02 -3.36 5.62
C SER A 187 4.89 -2.84 6.51
N ALA A 188 4.01 -1.97 6.00
CA ALA A 188 2.83 -1.48 6.71
C ALA A 188 1.85 -2.61 7.06
N VAL A 189 1.62 -3.55 6.13
CA VAL A 189 0.78 -4.74 6.38
C VAL A 189 1.44 -5.65 7.43
N VAL A 190 2.75 -5.87 7.37
CA VAL A 190 3.47 -6.64 8.38
C VAL A 190 3.36 -5.99 9.75
N GLY A 191 3.61 -4.69 9.84
CA GLY A 191 3.51 -3.92 11.09
C GLY A 191 2.12 -3.96 11.71
N PHE A 192 1.06 -3.93 10.88
CA PHE A 192 -0.31 -4.14 11.36
C PHE A 192 -0.48 -5.50 12.07
N TRP A 193 -0.01 -6.58 11.45
CA TRP A 193 -0.15 -7.93 12.01
C TRP A 193 0.74 -8.15 13.24
N GLU A 194 1.92 -7.54 13.27
CA GLU A 194 2.78 -7.53 14.44
C GLU A 194 2.12 -6.84 15.64
N ASP A 195 1.38 -5.74 15.43
CA ASP A 195 0.65 -5.09 16.52
C ASP A 195 -0.50 -5.94 17.03
N ILE A 196 -1.20 -6.65 16.14
CA ILE A 196 -2.23 -7.62 16.53
C ILE A 196 -1.61 -8.76 17.35
N GLU A 197 -0.46 -9.27 16.92
CA GLU A 197 0.28 -10.32 17.62
C GLU A 197 0.77 -9.83 18.99
N PHE A 198 1.25 -8.60 19.08
CA PHE A 198 1.66 -7.97 20.34
C PHE A 198 0.50 -7.94 21.34
N VAL A 199 -0.69 -7.48 20.92
CA VAL A 199 -1.88 -7.49 21.77
C VAL A 199 -2.27 -8.90 22.17
N ARG A 200 -2.23 -9.86 21.22
CA ARG A 200 -2.52 -11.26 21.51
C ARG A 200 -1.57 -11.82 22.58
N CYS A 201 -0.27 -11.62 22.44
CA CYS A 201 0.74 -12.07 23.40
C CYS A 201 0.56 -11.43 24.79
N ASN A 202 0.21 -10.14 24.84
CA ASN A 202 -0.05 -9.44 26.10
C ASN A 202 -1.35 -9.89 26.80
N SER A 203 -2.28 -10.53 26.10
CA SER A 203 -3.53 -11.02 26.70
C SER A 203 -3.39 -12.37 27.42
N PHE A 204 -2.23 -13.03 27.34
CA PHE A 204 -1.99 -14.30 28.03
C PHE A 204 -1.79 -14.12 29.55
N THR A 205 -2.54 -14.89 30.33
CA THR A 205 -2.48 -14.87 31.80
C THR A 205 -1.20 -15.48 32.37
N ASN A 206 -0.51 -16.35 31.60
CA ASN A 206 0.74 -16.98 32.00
C ASN A 206 1.82 -16.74 30.93
N THR A 207 2.68 -15.76 31.17
CA THR A 207 3.75 -15.36 30.26
C THR A 207 4.99 -16.22 30.54
N ASN A 208 5.29 -17.17 29.65
CA ASN A 208 6.56 -17.90 29.71
C ASN A 208 7.69 -17.09 29.06
N SER A 209 8.94 -17.52 29.26
CA SER A 209 10.14 -16.84 28.73
C SER A 209 10.11 -16.64 27.22
N ARG A 210 9.47 -17.55 26.47
CA ARG A 210 9.30 -17.42 25.01
C ARG A 210 8.35 -16.30 24.63
N ILE A 211 7.24 -16.14 25.34
CA ILE A 211 6.30 -15.02 25.09
C ILE A 211 6.96 -13.69 25.45
N GLN A 212 7.73 -13.63 26.55
CA GLN A 212 8.47 -12.42 26.92
C GLN A 212 9.51 -12.03 25.86
N ALA A 213 10.27 -13.01 25.35
CA ALA A 213 11.23 -12.75 24.27
C ALA A 213 10.54 -12.25 22.99
N ASN A 214 9.41 -12.86 22.62
CA ASN A 214 8.62 -12.42 21.46
C ASN A 214 8.05 -11.00 21.63
N LEU A 215 7.55 -10.68 22.83
CA LEU A 215 7.08 -9.32 23.14
C LEU A 215 8.20 -8.29 23.04
N ALA A 216 9.39 -8.61 23.56
CA ALA A 216 10.55 -7.73 23.44
C ALA A 216 10.94 -7.49 21.97
N GLU A 217 10.93 -8.54 21.14
CA GLU A 217 11.18 -8.41 19.69
C GLU A 217 10.12 -7.52 19.00
N LEU A 218 8.84 -7.73 19.30
CA LEU A 218 7.74 -6.93 18.73
C LEU A 218 7.80 -5.47 19.18
N THR A 219 8.19 -5.20 20.43
CA THR A 219 8.42 -3.85 20.94
C THR A 219 9.53 -3.15 20.16
N LEU A 220 10.70 -3.81 20.01
CA LEU A 220 11.82 -3.24 19.27
C LEU A 220 11.45 -2.94 17.81
N LYS A 221 10.77 -3.88 17.14
CA LYS A 221 10.30 -3.66 15.77
C LYS A 221 9.35 -2.47 15.68
N ARG A 222 8.39 -2.36 16.61
CA ARG A 222 7.44 -1.25 16.65
C ARG A 222 8.13 0.10 16.85
N GLU A 223 9.13 0.16 17.72
CA GLU A 223 9.92 1.37 18.00
C GLU A 223 10.78 1.78 16.79
N SER A 224 11.35 0.83 16.05
CA SER A 224 12.22 1.12 14.89
C SER A 224 11.47 1.39 13.58
N ARG A 225 10.14 1.24 13.53
CA ARG A 225 9.36 1.31 12.27
C ARG A 225 9.52 2.62 11.51
N SER A 226 9.56 3.74 12.22
CA SER A 226 9.73 5.07 11.61
C SER A 226 11.13 5.24 11.01
N GLU A 227 12.14 4.65 11.62
CA GLU A 227 13.53 4.69 11.16
C GLU A 227 13.76 3.75 9.97
N SER A 228 13.00 2.65 9.89
CA SER A 228 13.08 1.67 8.81
C SER A 228 12.19 1.99 7.60
N ARG A 229 11.64 3.21 7.49
CA ARG A 229 10.77 3.58 6.37
C ARG A 229 11.56 3.56 5.06
N ALA A 230 11.04 2.84 4.07
CA ALA A 230 11.60 2.80 2.72
C ALA A 230 11.10 3.97 1.85
N TRP A 231 9.92 4.49 2.17
CA TRP A 231 9.24 5.51 1.38
C TRP A 231 8.36 6.42 2.25
N ASN A 232 8.18 7.66 1.80
CA ASN A 232 7.31 8.64 2.44
C ASN A 232 6.29 9.19 1.43
N PRO A 233 5.01 9.35 1.84
CA PRO A 233 4.09 10.20 1.10
C PRO A 233 4.71 11.61 1.03
N GLY A 234 4.79 12.13 -0.20
CA GLY A 234 5.61 13.30 -0.57
C GLY A 234 5.46 14.52 0.33
#